data_AF-A0A3A3EI34-F1
#
_entry.id   AF-A0A3A3EI34-F1
#
_cell.length_a   1.000
_cell.length_b   1.000
_cell.length_c   1.000
_cell.angle_alpha   90.00
_cell.angle_beta   90.00
_cell.angle_gamma   90.00
#
_symmetry.space_group_name_H-M   'P 1'
#
loop_
_entity.id
_entity.type
_entity.pdbx_description
1 polymer ?
#
loop_
_entity_poly.entity_id
_entity_poly.type
_entity_poly.pdbx_seq_one_letter_code
_entity_poly.pdbx_strand_id
1 'polypeptide(L)'
;MNKINEPHFLFFSLGRCGTTLFQSIVNSHPSLHLSDEVHWFPHMKSAGLQYHRFFEVDNISAQHLPALSLWWQAIKASHSILFDDVKSKKWGLQFIGTRNIPYIKDLIALYPKARIILLLRDPRDLHLSLLSTGIGHYNSGKDLLNITKVVEESGNPYTTIQYEQLCSIPEQTLRKLSNFLNVSYFQSMLTPLSKRISHAQDTAMSEEQGVHKKNTSVLSKWKTKIPSIDLALQNYQFNYVKELGYEVYEDTAYLRLPTSIAEIHFICCGAEIEKKSTTHTLRLKSLGCICLIFDKSIQGLSKNEATLEYKGKEIKGKVFENIITFDLRVESNDLRVNKVEHSNNKGAHSFLDLIPFKKDKSYYLYSAGSETLHCLNDYYLNKILPLKGVIDLSPAKKNDSRFELPILSPHLLTPDSDIVLITTTYHYFFAREMLEELGFTYDKNIFYIP
;
A
#
# COMPACT_ATOMS: atom_id res chain seq x y z
N MET A 1 36.24 -24.70 12.09
CA MET A 1 34.97 -24.49 11.34
C MET A 1 35.29 -23.65 10.12
N ASN A 2 34.88 -24.09 8.92
CA ASN A 2 34.95 -23.24 7.73
C ASN A 2 34.18 -21.94 8.00
N LYS A 3 34.74 -20.80 7.60
CA LYS A 3 34.10 -19.50 7.76
C LYS A 3 32.76 -19.52 7.01
N ILE A 4 31.65 -19.40 7.74
CA ILE A 4 30.30 -19.36 7.15
C ILE A 4 30.26 -18.22 6.12
N ASN A 5 29.82 -18.52 4.91
CA ASN A 5 29.63 -17.50 3.88
C ASN A 5 28.38 -16.69 4.24
N GLU A 6 28.56 -15.44 4.65
CA GLU A 6 27.48 -14.54 5.05
C GLU A 6 27.01 -13.67 3.87
N PRO A 7 25.75 -13.20 3.88
CA PRO A 7 25.26 -12.29 2.86
C PRO A 7 26.07 -11.00 2.86
N HIS A 8 26.43 -10.55 1.67
CA HIS A 8 27.17 -9.30 1.47
C HIS A 8 26.23 -8.10 1.56
N PHE A 9 24.96 -8.31 1.21
CA PHE A 9 23.92 -7.29 1.29
C PHE A 9 22.56 -7.88 1.67
N LEU A 10 21.72 -7.03 2.25
CA LEU A 10 20.31 -7.30 2.52
C LEU A 10 19.46 -6.40 1.63
N PHE A 11 18.37 -6.92 1.10
CA PHE A 11 17.45 -6.17 0.26
C PHE A 11 16.08 -6.11 0.94
N PHE A 12 15.65 -4.91 1.32
CA PHE A 12 14.36 -4.66 1.95
C PHE A 12 13.46 -3.82 1.06
N SER A 13 12.17 -4.18 1.05
CA SER A 13 11.12 -3.51 0.29
C SER A 13 9.76 -4.03 0.69
N LEU A 14 8.69 -3.36 0.28
CA LEU A 14 7.38 -4.01 0.16
C LEU A 14 7.28 -4.80 -1.14
N GLY A 15 6.38 -5.79 -1.13
CA GLY A 15 5.95 -6.41 -2.38
C GLY A 15 5.33 -5.36 -3.31
N ARG A 16 5.45 -5.56 -4.62
CA ARG A 16 4.93 -4.64 -5.66
C ARG A 16 5.67 -3.30 -5.81
N CYS A 17 6.81 -3.10 -5.14
CA CYS A 17 7.74 -2.00 -5.43
C CYS A 17 8.64 -2.22 -6.66
N GLY A 18 8.43 -3.30 -7.43
CA GLY A 18 9.34 -3.70 -8.50
C GLY A 18 10.47 -4.63 -8.03
N THR A 19 10.27 -5.35 -6.93
CA THR A 19 11.26 -6.26 -6.31
C THR A 19 11.72 -7.36 -7.26
N THR A 20 10.82 -8.00 -8.00
CA THR A 20 11.18 -9.04 -9.00
C THR A 20 12.00 -8.48 -10.16
N LEU A 21 11.68 -7.26 -10.61
CA LEU A 21 12.48 -6.56 -11.62
C LEU A 21 13.88 -6.27 -11.07
N PHE A 22 13.97 -5.72 -9.86
CA PHE A 22 15.23 -5.45 -9.19
C PHE A 22 16.08 -6.72 -9.00
N GLN A 23 15.46 -7.82 -8.60
CA GLN A 23 16.12 -9.12 -8.49
C GLN A 23 16.70 -9.58 -9.82
N SER A 24 15.92 -9.50 -10.91
CA SER A 24 16.39 -9.86 -12.24
C SER A 24 17.55 -8.98 -12.71
N ILE A 25 17.51 -7.67 -12.41
CA ILE A 25 18.60 -6.71 -12.65
C ILE A 25 19.87 -7.13 -11.92
N VAL A 26 19.80 -7.39 -10.62
CA VAL A 26 20.95 -7.81 -9.81
C VAL A 26 21.51 -9.14 -10.30
N ASN A 27 20.64 -10.11 -10.59
CA ASN A 27 21.03 -11.46 -11.04
C ASN A 27 21.59 -11.49 -12.47
N SER A 28 21.38 -10.43 -13.26
CA SER A 28 22.01 -10.28 -14.58
C SER A 28 23.47 -9.83 -14.50
N HIS A 29 23.93 -9.41 -13.32
CA HIS A 29 25.33 -9.05 -13.10
C HIS A 29 26.19 -10.31 -12.86
N PRO A 30 27.38 -10.44 -13.49
CA PRO A 30 28.20 -11.65 -13.41
C PRO A 30 28.68 -11.97 -11.97
N SER A 31 28.96 -10.94 -11.17
CA SER A 31 29.49 -11.09 -9.81
C SER A 31 28.47 -10.88 -8.68
N LEU A 32 27.17 -10.71 -8.99
CA LEU A 32 26.14 -10.52 -7.97
C LEU A 32 25.09 -11.63 -8.01
N HIS A 33 24.47 -11.89 -6.86
CA HIS A 33 23.30 -12.73 -6.74
C HIS A 33 22.35 -12.17 -5.67
N LEU A 34 21.07 -12.06 -5.96
CA LEU A 34 20.02 -11.78 -5.00
C LEU A 34 19.10 -13.00 -4.92
N SER A 35 18.91 -13.52 -3.71
CA SER A 35 18.08 -14.68 -3.46
C SER A 35 16.63 -14.48 -3.88
N ASP A 36 15.88 -15.57 -3.96
CA ASP A 36 14.41 -15.50 -3.93
C ASP A 36 13.90 -14.99 -2.57
N GLU A 37 12.60 -14.70 -2.52
CA GLU A 37 11.92 -14.14 -1.35
C GLU A 37 11.97 -15.10 -0.16
N VAL A 38 12.60 -14.67 0.95
CA VAL A 38 12.73 -15.50 2.16
C VAL A 38 11.50 -15.42 3.07
N HIS A 39 10.32 -15.72 2.53
CA HIS A 39 9.05 -15.75 3.29
C HIS A 39 9.00 -16.79 4.40
N TRP A 40 9.95 -17.72 4.43
CA TRP A 40 10.09 -18.72 5.49
C TRP A 40 10.67 -18.13 6.79
N PHE A 41 11.37 -16.99 6.75
CA PHE A 41 12.04 -16.43 7.93
C PHE A 41 11.09 -16.10 9.10
N PRO A 42 9.90 -15.49 8.90
CA PRO A 42 8.92 -15.31 9.96
C PRO A 42 8.49 -16.61 10.64
N HIS A 43 8.41 -17.72 9.88
CA HIS A 43 8.03 -19.01 10.41
C HIS A 43 9.07 -19.58 11.38
N MET A 44 10.34 -19.14 11.27
CA MET A 44 11.37 -19.47 12.25
C MET A 44 11.06 -18.93 13.64
N LYS A 45 10.16 -17.94 13.77
CA LYS A 45 9.64 -17.46 15.07
C LYS A 45 8.31 -18.13 15.50
N SER A 46 7.74 -19.09 14.76
CA SER A 46 6.48 -19.77 15.14
C SER A 46 6.58 -20.57 16.44
N ALA A 47 5.50 -20.62 17.23
CA ALA A 47 5.46 -21.24 18.57
C ALA A 47 5.94 -22.71 18.60
N GLY A 48 5.63 -23.51 17.59
CA GLY A 48 6.11 -24.90 17.49
C GLY A 48 7.62 -25.00 17.34
N LEU A 49 8.22 -24.13 16.51
CA LEU A 49 9.69 -24.01 16.41
C LEU A 49 10.29 -23.28 17.62
N GLN A 50 9.55 -22.40 18.32
CA GLN A 50 9.98 -21.81 19.60
C GLN A 50 10.19 -22.93 20.64
N TYR A 51 9.29 -23.91 20.70
CA TYR A 51 9.36 -25.00 21.68
C TYR A 51 10.70 -25.75 21.64
N HIS A 52 11.26 -25.95 20.44
CA HIS A 52 12.58 -26.55 20.23
C HIS A 52 13.76 -25.59 20.48
N ARG A 53 13.53 -24.27 20.60
CA ARG A 53 14.56 -23.27 20.97
C ARG A 53 14.88 -23.26 22.46
N PHE A 54 14.00 -23.77 23.31
CA PHE A 54 14.09 -23.65 24.77
C PHE A 54 14.93 -24.73 25.45
N PHE A 55 15.63 -25.59 24.71
CA PHE A 55 16.66 -26.45 25.31
C PHE A 55 17.90 -25.66 25.77
N GLU A 56 18.07 -24.41 25.30
CA GLU A 56 19.24 -23.55 25.59
C GLU A 56 18.95 -22.35 26.50
N VAL A 57 17.68 -22.11 26.86
CA VAL A 57 17.27 -20.93 27.64
C VAL A 57 16.46 -21.42 28.83
N ASP A 58 16.99 -21.28 30.06
CA ASP A 58 16.32 -21.70 31.30
C ASP A 58 14.98 -20.99 31.56
N ASN A 59 14.65 -19.97 30.77
CA ASN A 59 13.42 -19.20 30.88
C ASN A 59 12.63 -19.18 29.55
N ILE A 60 11.59 -20.02 29.50
CA ILE A 60 10.67 -20.21 28.36
C ILE A 60 9.95 -18.90 27.95
N SER A 61 9.96 -17.89 28.82
CA SER A 61 9.33 -16.58 28.58
C SER A 61 10.21 -15.55 27.85
N ALA A 62 11.47 -15.86 27.54
CA ALA A 62 12.40 -14.90 26.93
C ALA A 62 11.95 -14.49 25.52
N GLN A 63 11.42 -13.26 25.38
CA GLN A 63 10.96 -12.69 24.11
C GLN A 63 12.11 -12.40 23.12
N HIS A 64 13.37 -12.41 23.59
CA HIS A 64 14.56 -12.07 22.82
C HIS A 64 15.64 -13.14 22.99
N LEU A 65 16.04 -13.76 21.88
CA LEU A 65 17.20 -14.66 21.84
C LEU A 65 18.48 -13.82 21.68
N PRO A 66 19.54 -14.08 22.47
CA PRO A 66 20.85 -13.49 22.23
C PRO A 66 21.30 -13.79 20.79
N ALA A 67 21.82 -12.80 20.06
CA ALA A 67 22.25 -12.94 18.66
C ALA A 67 23.32 -14.04 18.42
N LEU A 68 23.97 -14.52 19.49
CA LEU A 68 24.99 -15.57 19.48
C LEU A 68 24.49 -16.98 19.83
N SER A 69 23.17 -17.18 20.02
CA SER A 69 22.60 -18.51 20.30
C SER A 69 22.88 -19.52 19.18
N LEU A 70 22.92 -20.82 19.50
CA LEU A 70 23.13 -21.86 18.49
C LEU A 70 22.00 -21.86 17.46
N TRP A 71 20.81 -21.41 17.85
CA TRP A 71 19.70 -21.15 16.92
C TRP A 71 20.11 -20.21 15.79
N TRP A 72 20.65 -19.03 16.10
CA TRP A 72 21.08 -18.08 15.06
C TRP A 72 22.27 -18.59 14.26
N GLN A 73 23.16 -19.37 14.88
CA GLN A 73 24.24 -20.05 14.17
C GLN A 73 23.69 -21.09 13.17
N ALA A 74 22.66 -21.84 13.54
CA ALA A 74 21.97 -22.78 12.65
C ALA A 74 21.31 -22.05 11.47
N ILE A 75 20.61 -20.93 11.72
CA ILE A 75 20.06 -20.09 10.63
C ILE A 75 21.16 -19.61 9.68
N LYS A 76 22.30 -19.14 10.21
CA LYS A 76 23.44 -18.73 9.39
C LYS A 76 24.00 -19.88 8.55
N ALA A 77 24.11 -21.07 9.14
CA ALA A 77 24.56 -22.26 8.43
C ALA A 77 23.57 -22.66 7.32
N SER A 78 22.27 -22.66 7.59
CA SER A 78 21.23 -22.93 6.58
C SER A 78 21.31 -21.94 5.41
N HIS A 79 21.42 -20.64 5.69
CA HIS A 79 21.62 -19.65 4.65
C HIS A 79 22.90 -19.90 3.83
N SER A 80 24.03 -20.19 4.48
CA SER A 80 25.27 -20.46 3.77
C SER A 80 25.20 -21.69 2.86
N ILE A 81 24.40 -22.70 3.22
CA ILE A 81 24.20 -23.92 2.40
C ILE A 81 23.31 -23.61 1.19
N LEU A 82 22.25 -22.82 1.37
CA LEU A 82 21.33 -22.47 0.27
C LEU A 82 22.01 -21.67 -0.85
N PHE A 83 23.12 -21.00 -0.55
CA PHE A 83 23.85 -20.16 -1.51
C PHE A 83 25.29 -20.66 -1.75
N ASP A 84 25.55 -21.95 -1.52
CA ASP A 84 26.85 -22.58 -1.77
C ASP A 84 27.24 -22.49 -3.26
N ASP A 85 26.26 -22.69 -4.15
CA ASP A 85 26.42 -22.69 -5.61
C ASP A 85 26.77 -21.31 -6.19
N VAL A 86 26.60 -20.24 -5.39
CA VAL A 86 26.91 -18.85 -5.77
C VAL A 86 28.07 -18.26 -4.96
N LYS A 87 28.90 -19.10 -4.31
CA LYS A 87 30.09 -18.68 -3.53
C LYS A 87 31.06 -17.76 -4.27
N SER A 88 31.14 -17.86 -5.59
CA SER A 88 32.00 -17.00 -6.42
C SER A 88 31.45 -15.58 -6.61
N LYS A 89 30.21 -15.33 -6.18
CA LYS A 89 29.50 -14.04 -6.31
C LYS A 89 29.30 -13.41 -4.93
N LYS A 90 29.20 -12.08 -4.92
CA LYS A 90 28.61 -11.38 -3.77
C LYS A 90 27.12 -11.62 -3.81
N TRP A 91 26.58 -12.20 -2.74
CA TRP A 91 25.18 -12.58 -2.67
C TRP A 91 24.44 -11.79 -1.59
N GLY A 92 23.12 -11.66 -1.73
CA GLY A 92 22.27 -11.01 -0.73
C GLY A 92 20.92 -11.68 -0.54
N LEU A 93 20.25 -11.35 0.57
CA LEU A 93 18.95 -11.89 0.95
C LEU A 93 17.82 -10.92 0.58
N GLN A 94 16.84 -11.41 -0.18
CA GLN A 94 15.63 -10.68 -0.54
C GLN A 94 14.55 -10.81 0.53
N PHE A 95 14.44 -9.79 1.37
CA PHE A 95 13.57 -9.78 2.54
C PHE A 95 12.47 -8.73 2.39
N ILE A 96 11.34 -9.14 1.80
CA ILE A 96 10.30 -8.21 1.34
C ILE A 96 8.91 -8.55 1.86
N GLY A 97 8.01 -7.56 1.85
CA GLY A 97 6.59 -7.76 2.15
C GLY A 97 6.25 -7.63 3.63
N THR A 98 4.96 -7.48 3.90
CA THR A 98 4.43 -7.05 5.20
C THR A 98 4.71 -8.03 6.33
N ARG A 99 4.64 -9.34 6.05
CA ARG A 99 4.92 -10.41 7.02
C ARG A 99 6.36 -10.40 7.54
N ASN A 100 7.28 -9.80 6.78
CA ASN A 100 8.69 -9.75 7.08
C ASN A 100 9.07 -8.51 7.92
N ILE A 101 8.30 -7.42 7.85
CA ILE A 101 8.61 -6.14 8.53
C ILE A 101 8.99 -6.30 10.02
N PRO A 102 8.24 -7.07 10.85
CA PRO A 102 8.55 -7.19 12.28
C PRO A 102 9.93 -7.79 12.58
N TYR A 103 10.57 -8.42 11.59
CA TYR A 103 11.80 -9.20 11.73
C TYR A 103 13.01 -8.53 11.08
N ILE A 104 12.86 -7.36 10.48
CA ILE A 104 13.97 -6.64 9.84
C ILE A 104 15.09 -6.35 10.85
N LYS A 105 14.73 -5.92 12.07
CA LYS A 105 15.71 -5.69 13.15
C LYS A 105 16.51 -6.94 13.49
N ASP A 106 15.84 -8.10 13.55
CA ASP A 106 16.51 -9.37 13.80
C ASP A 106 17.49 -9.73 12.68
N LEU A 107 17.09 -9.54 11.41
CA LEU A 107 17.93 -9.89 10.27
C LEU A 107 19.19 -8.99 10.19
N ILE A 108 19.03 -7.69 10.46
CA ILE A 108 20.15 -6.75 10.53
C ILE A 108 21.10 -7.14 11.67
N ALA A 109 20.57 -7.45 12.86
CA ALA A 109 21.37 -7.91 13.99
C ALA A 109 22.11 -9.22 13.69
N LEU A 110 21.51 -10.10 12.88
CA LEU A 110 22.13 -11.35 12.44
C LEU A 110 23.30 -11.12 11.48
N TYR A 111 23.21 -10.08 10.63
CA TYR A 111 24.20 -9.74 9.61
C TYR A 111 24.69 -8.29 9.71
N PRO A 112 25.39 -7.92 10.80
CA PRO A 112 25.74 -6.52 11.09
C PRO A 112 26.75 -5.91 10.10
N LYS A 113 27.43 -6.74 9.29
CA LYS A 113 28.37 -6.28 8.26
C LYS A 113 27.75 -6.15 6.88
N ALA A 114 26.52 -6.63 6.69
CA ALA A 114 25.85 -6.58 5.40
C ALA A 114 25.48 -5.14 5.04
N ARG A 115 25.69 -4.78 3.78
CA ARG A 115 25.19 -3.51 3.22
C ARG A 115 23.69 -3.63 2.98
N ILE A 116 22.93 -2.55 3.15
CA ILE A 116 21.47 -2.60 3.00
C ILE A 116 21.06 -1.87 1.73
N ILE A 117 20.17 -2.48 0.94
CA ILE A 117 19.51 -1.86 -0.19
C ILE A 117 18.03 -1.73 0.14
N LEU A 118 17.54 -0.48 0.13
CA LEU A 118 16.12 -0.17 0.26
C LEU A 118 15.54 0.16 -1.13
N LEU A 119 14.53 -0.59 -1.56
CA LEU A 119 13.75 -0.22 -2.74
C LEU A 119 12.44 0.44 -2.29
N LEU A 120 12.26 1.69 -2.71
CA LEU A 120 11.05 2.46 -2.48
C LEU A 120 10.28 2.64 -3.77
N ARG A 121 8.98 2.82 -3.65
CA ARG A 121 8.08 3.21 -4.75
C ARG A 121 7.05 4.18 -4.19
N ASP A 122 6.53 5.08 -5.01
CA ASP A 122 5.45 5.99 -4.60
C ASP A 122 4.31 5.17 -3.98
N PRO A 123 3.93 5.42 -2.70
CA PRO A 123 2.90 4.64 -2.02
C PRO A 123 1.55 4.59 -2.76
N ARG A 124 1.24 5.59 -3.59
CA ARG A 124 0.02 5.64 -4.40
C ARG A 124 0.10 4.70 -5.61
N ASP A 125 1.23 4.67 -6.31
CA ASP A 125 1.46 3.70 -7.40
C ASP A 125 1.55 2.27 -6.87
N LEU A 126 2.14 2.11 -5.69
CA LEU A 126 2.17 0.86 -4.97
C LEU A 126 0.75 0.40 -4.62
N HIS A 127 -0.07 1.27 -4.02
CA HIS A 127 -1.47 1.00 -3.71
C HIS A 127 -2.25 0.58 -4.98
N LEU A 128 -2.12 1.34 -6.07
CA LEU A 128 -2.74 0.98 -7.35
C LEU A 128 -2.28 -0.41 -7.86
N SER A 129 -0.99 -0.73 -7.71
CA SER A 129 -0.48 -2.06 -8.09
C SER A 129 -1.03 -3.18 -7.19
N LEU A 130 -1.25 -2.90 -5.92
CA LEU A 130 -1.78 -3.85 -4.94
C LEU A 130 -3.27 -4.10 -5.16
N LEU A 131 -4.05 -3.05 -5.42
CA LEU A 131 -5.44 -3.16 -5.86
C LEU A 131 -5.60 -4.08 -7.07
N SER A 132 -4.67 -4.00 -8.05
CA SER A 132 -4.73 -4.87 -9.24
C SER A 132 -4.57 -6.36 -8.93
N THR A 133 -3.91 -6.71 -7.82
CA THR A 133 -3.75 -8.11 -7.36
C THR A 133 -4.86 -8.53 -6.41
N GLY A 134 -5.77 -7.61 -6.06
CA GLY A 134 -6.85 -7.80 -5.11
C GLY A 134 -6.40 -7.60 -3.69
N ILE A 135 -5.13 -7.79 -3.40
CA ILE A 135 -4.56 -7.56 -2.08
C ILE A 135 -4.39 -6.06 -1.92
N GLY A 136 -5.40 -5.36 -1.41
CA GLY A 136 -5.25 -4.02 -0.88
C GLY A 136 -4.15 -4.00 0.18
N HIS A 137 -3.20 -3.08 0.07
CA HIS A 137 -2.30 -2.80 1.17
C HIS A 137 -2.19 -1.30 1.40
N TYR A 138 -3.12 -0.87 2.23
CA TYR A 138 -3.44 0.52 2.52
C TYR A 138 -2.38 1.22 3.37
N ASN A 139 -1.59 0.50 4.16
CA ASN A 139 -0.54 1.13 4.98
C ASN A 139 0.83 1.15 4.29
N SER A 140 0.84 1.11 2.95
CA SER A 140 2.06 1.05 2.15
C SER A 140 3.05 2.18 2.46
N GLY A 141 2.59 3.42 2.61
CA GLY A 141 3.44 4.54 2.98
C GLY A 141 4.03 4.41 4.38
N LYS A 142 3.19 4.04 5.36
CA LYS A 142 3.61 3.82 6.75
C LYS A 142 4.64 2.70 6.87
N ASP A 143 4.39 1.58 6.19
CA ASP A 143 5.26 0.41 6.24
C ASP A 143 6.60 0.65 5.56
N LEU A 144 6.62 1.31 4.39
CA LEU A 144 7.87 1.74 3.75
C LEU A 144 8.68 2.70 4.64
N LEU A 145 8.00 3.65 5.30
CA LEU A 145 8.66 4.56 6.21
C LEU A 145 9.21 3.84 7.44
N ASN A 146 8.45 2.91 8.02
CA ASN A 146 8.92 2.11 9.15
C ASN A 146 10.17 1.29 8.78
N ILE A 147 10.17 0.64 7.61
CA ILE A 147 11.34 -0.07 7.09
C ILE A 147 12.53 0.89 6.98
N THR A 148 12.30 2.08 6.43
CA THR A 148 13.34 3.11 6.23
C THR A 148 13.93 3.54 7.57
N LYS A 149 13.10 3.88 8.56
CA LYS A 149 13.53 4.28 9.90
C LYS A 149 14.33 3.18 10.60
N VAL A 150 13.88 1.93 10.51
CA VAL A 150 14.62 0.79 11.09
C VAL A 150 16.01 0.63 10.47
N VAL A 151 16.14 0.86 9.16
CA VAL A 151 17.43 0.79 8.48
C VAL A 151 18.32 1.99 8.81
N GLU A 152 17.75 3.21 8.89
CA GLU A 152 18.48 4.40 9.31
C GLU A 152 19.03 4.26 10.74
N GLU A 153 18.21 3.75 11.66
CA GLU A 153 18.57 3.48 13.06
C GLU A 153 19.60 2.35 13.22
N SER A 154 19.77 1.49 12.21
CA SER A 154 20.67 0.33 12.31
C SER A 154 22.16 0.70 12.34
N GLY A 155 22.53 1.84 11.77
CA GLY A 155 23.94 2.22 11.56
C GLY A 155 24.67 1.43 10.47
N ASN A 156 24.03 0.43 9.83
CA ASN A 156 24.59 -0.27 8.68
C ASN A 156 24.70 0.68 7.48
N PRO A 157 25.75 0.54 6.62
CA PRO A 157 25.78 1.25 5.35
C PRO A 157 24.57 0.84 4.50
N TYR A 158 23.79 1.82 4.06
CA TYR A 158 22.61 1.58 3.23
C TYR A 158 22.56 2.49 2.01
N THR A 159 21.85 2.07 0.98
CA THR A 159 21.44 2.93 -0.14
C THR A 159 19.95 2.77 -0.40
N THR A 160 19.30 3.89 -0.67
CA THR A 160 17.92 3.93 -1.13
C THR A 160 17.88 4.04 -2.65
N ILE A 161 17.04 3.22 -3.28
CA ILE A 161 16.74 3.22 -4.70
C ILE A 161 15.25 3.49 -4.83
N GLN A 162 14.89 4.56 -5.53
CA GLN A 162 13.51 4.79 -5.94
C GLN A 162 13.25 3.99 -7.22
N TYR A 163 12.15 3.23 -7.24
CA TYR A 163 11.69 2.50 -8.42
C TYR A 163 11.56 3.43 -9.62
N GLU A 164 11.09 4.65 -9.40
CA GLU A 164 10.90 5.68 -10.42
C GLU A 164 12.23 6.09 -11.04
N GLN A 165 13.29 6.23 -10.24
CA GLN A 165 14.64 6.51 -10.72
C GLN A 165 15.23 5.29 -11.43
N LEU A 166 15.04 4.10 -10.88
CA LEU A 166 15.48 2.84 -11.50
C LEU A 166 14.89 2.67 -12.90
N CYS A 167 13.64 3.06 -13.14
CA CYS A 167 13.03 2.98 -14.46
C CYS A 167 13.33 4.20 -15.36
N SER A 168 13.56 5.39 -14.78
CA SER A 168 13.74 6.63 -15.57
C SER A 168 15.18 6.94 -15.94
N ILE A 169 16.12 6.67 -15.05
CA ILE A 169 17.56 6.90 -15.20
C ILE A 169 18.32 5.63 -14.76
N PRO A 170 18.05 4.48 -15.42
CA PRO A 170 18.51 3.18 -14.96
C PRO A 170 20.04 3.08 -14.88
N GLU A 171 20.77 3.50 -15.91
CA GLU A 171 22.22 3.37 -15.93
C GLU A 171 22.88 4.13 -14.77
N GLN A 172 22.48 5.39 -14.53
CA GLN A 172 22.99 6.19 -13.41
C GLN A 172 22.67 5.54 -12.07
N THR A 173 21.44 5.05 -11.91
CA THR A 173 20.97 4.37 -10.68
C THR A 173 21.77 3.08 -10.44
N LEU A 174 22.01 2.30 -11.49
CA LEU A 174 22.73 1.02 -11.40
C LEU A 174 24.24 1.22 -11.19
N ARG A 175 24.85 2.25 -11.79
CA ARG A 175 26.25 2.62 -11.47
C ARG A 175 26.40 3.00 -10.00
N LYS A 176 25.46 3.77 -9.44
CA LYS A 176 25.43 4.08 -7.99
C LYS A 176 25.31 2.81 -7.15
N LEU A 177 24.42 1.88 -7.52
CA LEU A 177 24.28 0.59 -6.85
C LEU A 177 25.55 -0.27 -6.93
N SER A 178 26.16 -0.41 -8.10
CA SER A 178 27.40 -1.15 -8.31
C SER A 178 28.54 -0.59 -7.45
N ASN A 179 28.69 0.74 -7.44
CA ASN A 179 29.66 1.42 -6.57
C ASN A 179 29.35 1.16 -5.09
N PHE A 180 28.07 1.26 -4.69
CA PHE A 180 27.64 0.95 -3.32
C PHE A 180 27.84 -0.53 -2.95
N LEU A 181 27.94 -1.46 -3.89
CA LEU A 181 28.26 -2.87 -3.64
C LEU A 181 29.75 -3.20 -3.84
N ASN A 182 30.58 -2.21 -4.17
CA ASN A 182 31.98 -2.37 -4.55
C ASN A 182 32.15 -3.40 -5.69
N VAL A 183 31.39 -3.25 -6.77
CA VAL A 183 31.54 -4.02 -8.02
C VAL A 183 31.54 -3.07 -9.21
N SER A 184 32.13 -3.48 -10.33
CA SER A 184 32.03 -2.72 -11.57
C SER A 184 30.60 -2.73 -12.09
N TYR A 185 30.18 -1.67 -12.79
CA TYR A 185 28.92 -1.70 -13.52
C TYR A 185 29.00 -2.65 -14.74
N PHE A 186 27.93 -3.39 -15.02
CA PHE A 186 27.80 -4.22 -16.21
C PHE A 186 26.50 -3.92 -16.96
N GLN A 187 26.61 -3.77 -18.29
CA GLN A 187 25.49 -3.43 -19.18
C GLN A 187 24.34 -4.45 -19.11
N SER A 188 24.64 -5.72 -18.84
CA SER A 188 23.65 -6.80 -18.73
C SER A 188 22.58 -6.53 -17.67
N MET A 189 22.85 -5.66 -16.69
CA MET A 189 21.87 -5.22 -15.69
C MET A 189 20.70 -4.43 -16.29
N LEU A 190 20.81 -3.90 -17.51
CA LEU A 190 19.72 -3.19 -18.19
C LEU A 190 18.75 -4.12 -18.90
N THR A 191 19.19 -5.31 -19.33
CA THR A 191 18.39 -6.27 -20.10
C THR A 191 17.05 -6.62 -19.44
N PRO A 192 16.92 -6.75 -18.11
CA PRO A 192 15.63 -7.01 -17.48
C PRO A 192 14.61 -5.88 -17.66
N LEU A 193 15.05 -4.63 -17.82
CA LEU A 193 14.14 -3.48 -17.97
C LEU A 193 13.38 -3.51 -19.30
N SER A 194 13.94 -4.15 -20.33
CA SER A 194 13.31 -4.29 -21.65
C SER A 194 12.45 -5.55 -21.80
N LYS A 195 12.44 -6.43 -20.79
CA LYS A 195 11.66 -7.67 -20.81
C LYS A 195 10.43 -7.55 -19.94
N ARG A 196 9.35 -8.23 -20.34
CA ARG A 196 8.21 -8.45 -19.44
C ARG A 196 8.64 -9.43 -18.37
N ILE A 197 8.58 -8.99 -17.12
CA ILE A 197 8.97 -9.79 -15.96
C ILE A 197 7.74 -10.00 -15.08
N SER A 198 7.46 -11.28 -14.75
CA SER A 198 6.35 -11.68 -13.89
C SER A 198 5.00 -11.13 -14.40
N HIS A 199 4.17 -10.60 -13.50
CA HIS A 199 2.84 -10.04 -13.78
C HIS A 199 2.86 -8.59 -14.31
N ALA A 200 4.02 -8.07 -14.74
CA ALA A 200 4.09 -6.73 -15.30
C ALA A 200 3.35 -6.68 -16.65
N GLN A 201 2.37 -5.76 -16.77
CA GLN A 201 1.66 -5.52 -18.04
C GLN A 201 2.59 -4.89 -19.10
N ASP A 202 3.50 -4.03 -18.64
CA ASP A 202 4.38 -3.22 -19.46
C ASP A 202 5.85 -3.40 -19.04
N THR A 203 6.77 -3.18 -19.97
CA THR A 203 8.21 -3.14 -19.70
C THR A 203 8.63 -1.76 -19.22
N ALA A 204 9.65 -1.68 -18.36
CA ALA A 204 10.17 -0.40 -17.87
C ALA A 204 10.92 0.39 -18.97
N MET A 205 11.46 -0.33 -19.96
CA MET A 205 12.06 0.22 -21.17
C MET A 205 11.46 -0.47 -22.40
N SER A 206 11.31 0.27 -23.49
CA SER A 206 11.11 -0.33 -24.81
C SER A 206 12.46 -0.54 -25.50
N GLU A 207 12.57 -1.59 -26.30
CA GLU A 207 13.69 -1.78 -27.22
C GLU A 207 13.25 -1.39 -28.63
N GLU A 208 13.89 -0.38 -29.20
CA GLU A 208 13.77 -0.04 -30.61
C GLU A 208 15.17 -0.04 -31.22
N GLN A 209 15.41 -0.91 -32.21
CA GLN A 209 16.66 -0.98 -32.96
C GLN A 209 17.92 -1.14 -32.07
N GLY A 210 17.80 -1.88 -30.95
CA GLY A 210 18.92 -2.13 -30.03
C GLY A 210 19.21 -0.98 -29.06
N VAL A 211 18.42 0.11 -29.08
CA VAL A 211 18.50 1.21 -28.13
C VAL A 211 17.35 1.10 -27.13
N HIS A 212 17.68 1.10 -25.84
CA HIS A 212 16.68 1.11 -24.79
C HIS A 212 16.11 2.52 -24.60
N LYS A 213 14.79 2.68 -24.75
CA LYS A 213 14.06 3.92 -24.48
C LYS A 213 13.26 3.81 -23.20
N LYS A 214 13.19 4.91 -22.43
CA LYS A 214 12.37 5.00 -21.21
C LYS A 214 10.90 4.82 -21.56
N ASN A 215 10.21 3.92 -20.86
CA ASN A 215 8.76 3.86 -20.92
C ASN A 215 8.18 4.75 -19.80
N THR A 216 7.66 5.94 -20.14
CA THR A 216 7.05 6.83 -19.14
C THR A 216 5.69 6.33 -18.66
N SER A 217 5.03 5.44 -19.42
CA SER A 217 3.70 4.93 -19.08
C SER A 217 3.68 4.07 -17.82
N VAL A 218 4.84 3.59 -17.34
CA VAL A 218 4.94 2.80 -16.11
C VAL A 218 5.05 3.63 -14.82
N LEU A 219 5.29 4.93 -14.93
CA LEU A 219 5.55 5.84 -13.81
C LEU A 219 4.36 6.74 -13.51
N SER A 220 4.16 7.05 -12.22
CA SER A 220 3.13 7.98 -11.76
C SER A 220 1.73 7.64 -12.29
N LYS A 221 1.44 6.34 -12.47
CA LYS A 221 0.13 5.84 -12.95
C LYS A 221 -0.98 6.34 -12.04
N TRP A 222 -0.70 6.54 -10.75
CA TRP A 222 -1.65 7.08 -9.78
C TRP A 222 -2.26 8.42 -10.21
N LYS A 223 -1.50 9.28 -10.92
CA LYS A 223 -1.98 10.57 -11.40
C LYS A 223 -3.13 10.43 -12.38
N THR A 224 -3.18 9.34 -13.13
CA THR A 224 -4.17 9.12 -14.19
C THR A 224 -5.02 7.85 -14.01
N LYS A 225 -4.85 7.10 -12.92
CA LYS A 225 -5.57 5.83 -12.72
C LYS A 225 -6.28 5.71 -11.36
N ILE A 226 -5.93 6.53 -10.37
CA ILE A 226 -6.66 6.54 -9.10
C ILE A 226 -7.82 7.55 -9.21
N PRO A 227 -9.07 7.14 -8.95
CA PRO A 227 -10.22 8.05 -8.84
C PRO A 227 -10.03 9.09 -7.73
N SER A 228 -10.57 10.29 -7.92
CA SER A 228 -10.34 11.42 -6.99
C SER A 228 -10.81 11.12 -5.56
N ILE A 229 -11.94 10.43 -5.37
CA ILE A 229 -12.38 10.05 -4.01
C ILE A 229 -11.38 9.09 -3.35
N ASP A 230 -10.91 8.07 -4.06
CA ASP A 230 -10.01 7.06 -3.50
C ASP A 230 -8.67 7.71 -3.15
N LEU A 231 -8.22 8.68 -3.95
CA LEU A 231 -7.04 9.49 -3.65
C LEU A 231 -7.27 10.39 -2.43
N ALA A 232 -8.47 10.98 -2.27
CA ALA A 232 -8.80 11.78 -1.11
C ALA A 232 -8.84 10.94 0.18
N LEU A 233 -9.26 9.68 0.08
CA LEU A 233 -9.22 8.73 1.20
C LEU A 233 -7.80 8.36 1.59
N GLN A 234 -6.84 8.36 0.66
CA GLN A 234 -5.43 8.10 0.98
C GLN A 234 -4.74 9.25 1.71
N ASN A 235 -5.40 10.41 1.90
CA ASN A 235 -4.78 11.57 2.56
C ASN A 235 -4.27 11.31 3.99
N TYR A 236 -4.75 10.27 4.69
CA TYR A 236 -4.16 9.88 5.98
C TYR A 236 -2.67 9.49 5.87
N GLN A 237 -2.21 9.09 4.68
CA GLN A 237 -0.81 8.77 4.41
C GLN A 237 0.05 9.99 4.09
N PHE A 238 -0.51 11.20 4.07
CA PHE A 238 0.18 12.43 3.67
C PHE A 238 1.56 12.57 4.29
N ASN A 239 1.67 12.43 5.61
CA ASN A 239 2.94 12.57 6.31
C ASN A 239 3.95 11.51 5.88
N TYR A 240 3.51 10.26 5.70
CA TYR A 240 4.40 9.17 5.30
C TYR A 240 4.91 9.36 3.88
N VAL A 241 4.04 9.72 2.94
CA VAL A 241 4.41 9.98 1.53
C VAL A 241 5.38 11.16 1.44
N LYS A 242 5.13 12.23 2.20
CA LYS A 242 6.00 13.40 2.29
C LYS A 242 7.39 13.05 2.84
N GLU A 243 7.44 12.31 3.95
CA GLU A 243 8.70 11.93 4.61
C GLU A 243 9.53 10.98 3.75
N LEU A 244 8.89 10.12 2.96
CA LEU A 244 9.54 9.28 1.94
C LEU A 244 10.04 10.08 0.71
N GLY A 245 9.80 11.39 0.66
CA GLY A 245 10.30 12.29 -0.38
C GLY A 245 9.49 12.31 -1.68
N TYR A 246 8.22 11.86 -1.65
CA TYR A 246 7.33 11.89 -2.81
C TYR A 246 6.49 13.17 -2.85
N GLU A 247 5.99 13.50 -4.05
CA GLU A 247 5.15 14.67 -4.30
C GLU A 247 3.90 14.66 -3.42
N VAL A 248 3.67 15.74 -2.68
CA VAL A 248 2.44 16.00 -1.93
C VAL A 248 1.96 17.44 -2.19
N TYR A 249 0.70 17.70 -1.86
CA TYR A 249 0.05 18.99 -2.03
C TYR A 249 -0.09 19.64 -0.64
N GLU A 250 0.85 20.53 -0.34
CA GLU A 250 0.91 21.30 0.90
C GLU A 250 1.05 22.78 0.57
N ASP A 251 -0.03 23.53 0.79
CA ASP A 251 -0.13 24.96 0.46
C ASP A 251 -1.40 25.55 1.08
N THR A 252 -1.64 26.84 0.87
CA THR A 252 -2.92 27.47 1.15
C THR A 252 -3.84 27.39 -0.07
N ALA A 253 -5.11 27.11 0.17
CA ALA A 253 -6.16 27.17 -0.84
C ALA A 253 -7.40 27.90 -0.28
N TYR A 254 -8.22 28.44 -1.18
CA TYR A 254 -9.42 29.19 -0.81
C TYR A 254 -10.65 28.48 -1.33
N LEU A 255 -11.46 27.95 -0.42
CA LEU A 255 -12.69 27.25 -0.74
C LEU A 255 -13.86 28.21 -0.71
N ARG A 256 -14.62 28.26 -1.79
CA ARG A 256 -15.87 29.02 -1.90
C ARG A 256 -17.02 28.03 -1.99
N LEU A 257 -17.91 28.10 -1.01
CA LEU A 257 -19.14 27.32 -0.99
C LEU A 257 -20.34 28.23 -1.27
N PRO A 258 -21.37 27.75 -1.97
CA PRO A 258 -22.63 28.46 -2.12
C PRO A 258 -23.28 28.73 -0.78
N THR A 259 -23.96 29.87 -0.64
CA THR A 259 -24.67 30.23 0.60
C THR A 259 -25.70 29.18 1.01
N SER A 260 -26.29 28.46 0.05
CA SER A 260 -27.23 27.36 0.30
C SER A 260 -26.66 26.20 1.12
N ILE A 261 -25.33 26.04 1.14
CA ILE A 261 -24.67 24.95 1.88
C ILE A 261 -23.53 25.42 2.80
N ALA A 262 -23.18 26.71 2.79
CA ALA A 262 -22.10 27.26 3.60
C ALA A 262 -22.32 27.07 5.12
N GLU A 263 -23.58 26.97 5.55
CA GLU A 263 -23.95 26.73 6.95
C GLU A 263 -24.03 25.25 7.32
N ILE A 264 -24.02 24.34 6.34
CA ILE A 264 -24.06 22.90 6.60
C ILE A 264 -22.72 22.47 7.17
N HIS A 265 -22.76 21.67 8.23
CA HIS A 265 -21.55 21.14 8.83
C HIS A 265 -20.89 20.12 7.89
N PHE A 266 -19.59 20.30 7.63
CA PHE A 266 -18.79 19.38 6.83
C PHE A 266 -17.43 19.07 7.47
N ILE A 267 -16.92 17.89 7.15
CA ILE A 267 -15.55 17.45 7.43
C ILE A 267 -14.74 17.62 6.14
N CYS A 268 -13.49 18.08 6.26
CA CYS A 268 -12.57 18.15 5.14
C CYS A 268 -11.48 17.08 5.26
N CYS A 269 -11.38 16.20 4.27
CA CYS A 269 -10.28 15.26 4.11
C CYS A 269 -9.24 15.85 3.15
N GLY A 270 -7.98 15.88 3.58
CA GLY A 270 -6.86 16.42 2.80
C GLY A 270 -6.60 17.92 2.99
N ALA A 271 -7.32 18.58 3.90
CA ALA A 271 -7.00 19.94 4.31
C ALA A 271 -7.53 20.23 5.73
N GLU A 272 -6.90 21.19 6.39
CA GLU A 272 -7.35 21.77 7.65
C GLU A 272 -8.03 23.12 7.37
N ILE A 273 -9.18 23.37 8.00
CA ILE A 273 -9.87 24.66 7.88
C ILE A 273 -9.25 25.65 8.87
N GLU A 274 -8.55 26.66 8.36
CA GLU A 274 -7.90 27.67 9.21
C GLU A 274 -8.87 28.81 9.58
N LYS A 275 -9.70 29.22 8.62
CA LYS A 275 -10.68 30.31 8.83
C LYS A 275 -12.00 29.96 8.18
N LYS A 276 -13.07 29.96 8.97
CA LYS A 276 -14.45 29.85 8.46
C LYS A 276 -14.98 31.23 8.10
N SER A 277 -15.32 31.42 6.83
CA SER A 277 -16.03 32.59 6.30
C SER A 277 -16.76 32.18 5.02
N THR A 278 -17.39 33.11 4.29
CA THR A 278 -17.95 32.82 2.95
C THR A 278 -16.91 32.26 1.98
N THR A 279 -15.65 32.64 2.17
CA THR A 279 -14.49 31.98 1.56
C THR A 279 -13.66 31.34 2.68
N HIS A 280 -13.70 30.03 2.77
CA HIS A 280 -12.92 29.30 3.77
C HIS A 280 -11.45 29.26 3.36
N THR A 281 -10.54 29.61 4.27
CA THR A 281 -9.11 29.41 4.07
C THR A 281 -8.75 28.00 4.52
N LEU A 282 -8.14 27.23 3.61
CA LEU A 282 -7.73 25.85 3.84
C LEU A 282 -6.21 25.74 3.80
N ARG A 283 -5.65 24.99 4.75
CA ARG A 283 -4.27 24.51 4.69
C ARG A 283 -4.27 23.09 4.16
N LEU A 284 -3.81 22.92 2.92
CA LEU A 284 -3.79 21.63 2.25
C LEU A 284 -2.77 20.70 2.90
N LYS A 285 -3.20 19.44 3.07
CA LYS A 285 -2.38 18.27 3.44
C LYS A 285 -2.87 17.09 2.61
N SER A 286 -2.67 17.18 1.30
CA SER A 286 -3.31 16.29 0.34
C SER A 286 -2.30 15.50 -0.51
N LEU A 287 -2.70 14.31 -0.93
CA LEU A 287 -2.01 13.47 -1.90
C LEU A 287 -2.42 13.74 -3.35
N GLY A 288 -3.30 14.71 -3.58
CA GLY A 288 -3.74 15.15 -4.92
C GLY A 288 -5.24 15.33 -5.08
N CYS A 289 -6.04 15.08 -4.03
CA CYS A 289 -7.46 15.43 -4.00
C CYS A 289 -7.88 15.82 -2.58
N ILE A 290 -8.77 16.80 -2.46
CA ILE A 290 -9.49 17.08 -1.21
C ILE A 290 -10.94 16.63 -1.32
N CYS A 291 -11.55 16.30 -0.19
CA CYS A 291 -12.94 15.86 -0.13
C CYS A 291 -13.66 16.58 1.02
N LEU A 292 -14.85 17.09 0.76
CA LEU A 292 -15.77 17.64 1.76
C LEU A 292 -16.90 16.64 1.97
N ILE A 293 -17.13 16.24 3.21
CA ILE A 293 -18.19 15.29 3.59
C ILE A 293 -19.18 16.03 4.47
N PHE A 294 -20.42 16.15 3.98
CA PHE A 294 -21.49 16.88 4.65
C PHE A 294 -22.34 15.92 5.48
N ASP A 295 -22.84 16.39 6.62
CA ASP A 295 -23.68 15.64 7.55
C ASP A 295 -25.08 15.31 6.98
N LYS A 296 -25.52 16.05 5.96
CA LYS A 296 -26.79 15.92 5.27
C LYS A 296 -26.59 15.91 3.76
N SER A 297 -27.60 15.40 3.06
CA SER A 297 -27.64 15.43 1.59
C SER A 297 -27.64 16.88 1.10
N ILE A 298 -26.83 17.13 0.07
CA ILE A 298 -26.64 18.44 -0.56
C ILE A 298 -27.53 18.48 -1.82
N GLN A 299 -28.84 18.55 -1.62
CA GLN A 299 -29.79 18.61 -2.74
C GLN A 299 -29.76 19.98 -3.41
N GLY A 300 -29.85 20.00 -4.74
CA GLY A 300 -30.01 21.24 -5.52
C GLY A 300 -28.72 21.98 -5.89
N LEU A 301 -27.53 21.50 -5.49
CA LEU A 301 -26.27 22.07 -5.99
C LEU A 301 -26.06 21.70 -7.46
N SER A 302 -25.97 22.68 -8.34
CA SER A 302 -25.56 22.40 -9.72
C SER A 302 -24.05 22.10 -9.77
N LYS A 303 -23.64 21.29 -10.76
CA LYS A 303 -22.21 21.08 -11.04
C LYS A 303 -21.57 22.47 -11.26
N ASN A 304 -20.46 22.75 -10.56
CA ASN A 304 -19.64 23.98 -10.64
C ASN A 304 -19.95 25.10 -9.62
N GLU A 305 -20.87 24.93 -8.67
CA GLU A 305 -21.16 25.99 -7.69
C GLU A 305 -20.14 26.07 -6.54
N ALA A 306 -19.51 24.95 -6.18
CA ALA A 306 -18.41 24.93 -5.23
C ALA A 306 -17.08 25.03 -5.96
N THR A 307 -16.22 25.99 -5.57
CA THR A 307 -14.91 26.21 -6.20
C THR A 307 -13.79 26.25 -5.18
N LEU A 308 -12.61 25.79 -5.60
CA LEU A 308 -11.38 25.86 -4.83
C LEU A 308 -10.35 26.63 -5.64
N GLU A 309 -9.84 27.72 -5.10
CA GLU A 309 -8.72 28.46 -5.67
C GLU A 309 -7.41 27.92 -5.12
N TYR A 310 -6.55 27.40 -6.00
CA TYR A 310 -5.25 26.82 -5.65
C TYR A 310 -4.21 27.20 -6.71
N LYS A 311 -3.09 27.81 -6.27
CA LYS A 311 -2.01 28.29 -7.16
C LYS A 311 -2.50 29.13 -8.34
N GLY A 312 -3.45 30.04 -8.08
CA GLY A 312 -4.03 30.92 -9.09
C GLY A 312 -4.95 30.23 -10.10
N LYS A 313 -5.29 28.95 -9.90
CA LYS A 313 -6.25 28.21 -10.71
C LYS A 313 -7.52 27.96 -9.92
N GLU A 314 -8.66 28.16 -10.57
CA GLU A 314 -9.96 27.77 -10.04
C GLU A 314 -10.25 26.31 -10.39
N ILE A 315 -10.52 25.50 -9.36
CA ILE A 315 -10.83 24.08 -9.45
C ILE A 315 -12.30 23.90 -9.09
N LYS A 316 -13.07 23.31 -9.99
CA LYS A 316 -14.51 23.08 -9.80
C LYS A 316 -14.74 21.81 -9.00
N GLY A 317 -15.57 21.90 -7.97
CA GLY A 317 -15.95 20.77 -7.14
C GLY A 317 -16.86 19.80 -7.90
N LYS A 318 -16.53 18.51 -7.83
CA LYS A 318 -17.41 17.45 -8.31
C LYS A 318 -18.35 17.05 -7.19
N VAL A 319 -19.63 17.34 -7.39
CA VAL A 319 -20.69 17.13 -6.40
C VAL A 319 -21.27 15.72 -6.55
N PHE A 320 -21.38 15.05 -5.41
CA PHE A 320 -22.11 13.81 -5.18
C PHE A 320 -23.12 14.04 -4.04
N GLU A 321 -23.94 13.05 -3.69
CA GLU A 321 -25.07 13.19 -2.75
C GLU A 321 -24.79 14.03 -1.50
N ASN A 322 -23.75 13.70 -0.73
CA ASN A 322 -23.32 14.46 0.45
C ASN A 322 -21.81 14.76 0.43
N ILE A 323 -21.19 14.69 -0.74
CA ILE A 323 -19.73 14.76 -0.90
C ILE A 323 -19.38 15.72 -2.02
N ILE A 324 -18.35 16.55 -1.81
CA ILE A 324 -17.74 17.36 -2.88
C ILE A 324 -16.25 17.06 -2.92
N THR A 325 -15.73 16.67 -4.10
CA THR A 325 -14.29 16.44 -4.29
C THR A 325 -13.66 17.52 -5.17
N PHE A 326 -12.44 17.94 -4.84
CA PHE A 326 -11.64 18.84 -5.68
C PHE A 326 -10.30 18.18 -6.01
N ASP A 327 -10.05 17.97 -7.30
CA ASP A 327 -8.86 17.32 -7.82
C ASP A 327 -7.74 18.34 -8.00
N LEU A 328 -6.61 18.14 -7.32
CA LEU A 328 -5.49 19.09 -7.32
C LEU A 328 -4.46 18.77 -8.40
N ARG A 329 -4.61 17.67 -9.14
CA ARG A 329 -3.62 17.22 -10.13
C ARG A 329 -3.59 18.17 -11.33
N VAL A 330 -2.38 18.61 -11.72
CA VAL A 330 -2.15 19.63 -12.77
C VAL A 330 -2.65 19.20 -14.17
N GLU A 331 -2.74 17.90 -14.42
CA GLU A 331 -3.12 17.28 -15.70
C GLU A 331 -4.30 16.30 -15.55
N SER A 332 -5.29 16.60 -14.70
CA SER A 332 -6.49 15.75 -14.65
C SER A 332 -7.32 15.95 -15.92
N ASN A 333 -6.96 15.24 -17.00
CA ASN A 333 -7.98 14.85 -17.96
C ASN A 333 -9.02 14.08 -17.15
N ASP A 334 -10.26 14.57 -17.23
CA ASP A 334 -11.44 14.13 -16.51
C ASP A 334 -11.63 12.61 -16.74
N LEU A 335 -10.93 11.81 -15.94
CA LEU A 335 -11.03 10.37 -15.99
C LEU A 335 -12.42 10.07 -15.50
N ARG A 336 -13.31 9.81 -16.46
CA ARG A 336 -14.54 9.07 -16.22
C ARG A 336 -14.14 7.91 -15.31
N VAL A 337 -14.77 7.91 -14.15
CA VAL A 337 -14.62 6.94 -13.08
C VAL A 337 -14.93 5.59 -13.69
N ASN A 338 -13.91 4.96 -14.28
CA ASN A 338 -14.05 3.66 -14.89
C ASN A 338 -13.60 2.68 -13.81
N LYS A 339 -14.46 1.69 -13.54
CA LYS A 339 -14.20 0.51 -12.71
C LYS A 339 -12.70 0.20 -12.73
N VAL A 340 -12.08 0.08 -11.56
CA VAL A 340 -10.70 -0.39 -11.48
C VAL A 340 -10.69 -1.83 -11.98
N GLU A 341 -10.29 -2.02 -13.24
CA GLU A 341 -10.18 -3.35 -13.83
C GLU A 341 -9.11 -4.14 -13.09
N HIS A 342 -9.55 -5.09 -12.27
CA HIS A 342 -8.69 -5.96 -11.49
C HIS A 342 -8.50 -7.28 -12.24
N SER A 343 -7.25 -7.74 -12.34
CA SER A 343 -6.88 -8.90 -13.15
C SER A 343 -7.41 -10.24 -12.63
N ASN A 344 -7.72 -10.33 -11.33
CA ASN A 344 -8.16 -11.58 -10.68
C ASN A 344 -9.62 -11.52 -10.21
N ASN A 345 -10.16 -10.33 -9.88
CA ASN A 345 -11.57 -10.16 -9.51
C ASN A 345 -12.21 -9.02 -10.32
N LYS A 346 -12.95 -9.36 -11.38
CA LYS A 346 -13.60 -8.40 -12.31
C LYS A 346 -14.74 -7.53 -11.71
N GLY A 347 -14.73 -7.24 -10.41
CA GLY A 347 -15.72 -6.37 -9.76
C GLY A 347 -15.25 -5.74 -8.45
N ALA A 348 -13.97 -5.39 -8.34
CA ALA A 348 -13.56 -4.41 -7.35
C ALA A 348 -14.29 -3.08 -7.62
N HIS A 349 -14.85 -2.48 -6.57
CA HIS A 349 -15.56 -1.21 -6.63
C HIS A 349 -14.75 -0.13 -5.94
N SER A 350 -14.70 1.05 -6.57
CA SER A 350 -14.30 2.28 -5.90
C SER A 350 -15.38 2.70 -4.91
N PHE A 351 -15.05 3.62 -4.00
CA PHE A 351 -16.06 4.16 -3.10
C PHE A 351 -17.16 4.94 -3.86
N LEU A 352 -16.84 5.55 -5.02
CA LEU A 352 -17.84 6.25 -5.84
C LEU A 352 -18.92 5.31 -6.36
N ASP A 353 -18.57 4.06 -6.63
CA ASP A 353 -19.52 3.06 -7.14
C ASP A 353 -20.62 2.74 -6.11
N LEU A 354 -20.39 3.06 -4.82
CA LEU A 354 -21.34 2.85 -3.73
C LEU A 354 -22.31 4.01 -3.54
N ILE A 355 -21.94 5.22 -3.95
CA ILE A 355 -22.75 6.43 -3.73
C ILE A 355 -24.18 6.28 -4.29
N PRO A 356 -24.41 5.74 -5.50
CA PRO A 356 -25.76 5.56 -6.03
C PRO A 356 -26.68 4.69 -5.15
N PHE A 357 -26.10 3.83 -4.32
CA PHE A 357 -26.82 2.88 -3.49
C PHE A 357 -27.09 3.41 -2.07
N LYS A 358 -26.70 4.65 -1.74
CA LYS A 358 -26.82 5.20 -0.38
C LYS A 358 -28.25 5.53 0.05
N LYS A 359 -29.15 5.77 -0.90
CA LYS A 359 -30.51 6.19 -0.60
C LYS A 359 -31.32 5.02 -0.03
N ASP A 360 -31.75 5.14 1.22
CA ASP A 360 -32.60 4.18 1.95
C ASP A 360 -31.97 2.80 2.21
N LYS A 361 -30.63 2.71 2.25
CA LYS A 361 -29.91 1.45 2.54
C LYS A 361 -29.04 1.56 3.80
N SER A 362 -28.98 0.48 4.56
CA SER A 362 -28.04 0.32 5.66
C SER A 362 -26.78 -0.38 5.20
N TYR A 363 -25.62 0.10 5.61
CA TYR A 363 -24.34 -0.45 5.20
C TYR A 363 -23.71 -1.26 6.33
N TYR A 364 -23.12 -2.40 5.97
CA TYR A 364 -22.40 -3.25 6.89
C TYR A 364 -21.05 -3.62 6.30
N LEU A 365 -20.04 -3.69 7.16
CA LEU A 365 -18.73 -4.19 6.76
C LEU A 365 -18.63 -5.66 7.11
N TYR A 366 -18.30 -6.48 6.14
CA TYR A 366 -17.88 -7.83 6.42
C TYR A 366 -16.51 -7.80 7.15
N SER A 367 -16.46 -8.36 8.35
CA SER A 367 -15.27 -8.53 9.16
C SER A 367 -14.67 -9.90 9.02
N ALA A 368 -13.35 -9.89 8.88
CA ALA A 368 -12.56 -11.08 9.12
C ALA A 368 -11.17 -10.79 9.71
N GLY A 369 -11.03 -9.71 10.50
CA GLY A 369 -9.80 -9.45 11.23
C GLY A 369 -9.36 -7.99 11.28
N SER A 370 -8.05 -7.80 11.45
CA SER A 370 -7.38 -6.50 11.59
C SER A 370 -7.59 -5.57 10.40
N GLU A 371 -7.80 -6.10 9.21
CA GLU A 371 -7.92 -5.38 7.95
C GLU A 371 -9.20 -4.54 7.91
N THR A 372 -10.32 -5.10 8.38
CA THR A 372 -11.59 -4.39 8.53
C THR A 372 -11.50 -3.26 9.56
N LEU A 373 -10.72 -3.46 10.62
CA LEU A 373 -10.49 -2.44 11.64
C LEU A 373 -9.67 -1.26 11.10
N HIS A 374 -8.63 -1.52 10.31
CA HIS A 374 -7.88 -0.47 9.63
C HIS A 374 -8.78 0.28 8.64
N CYS A 375 -9.61 -0.44 7.89
CA CYS A 375 -10.58 0.16 6.97
C CYS A 375 -11.53 1.12 7.71
N LEU A 376 -12.04 0.74 8.89
CA LEU A 376 -12.90 1.61 9.70
C LEU A 376 -12.20 2.87 10.22
N ASN A 377 -10.99 2.72 10.76
CA ASN A 377 -10.30 3.78 11.49
C ASN A 377 -9.58 4.76 10.55
N ASP A 378 -8.98 4.27 9.46
CA ASP A 378 -8.07 5.08 8.64
C ASP A 378 -8.80 5.80 7.48
N TYR A 379 -9.97 5.30 7.04
CA TYR A 379 -10.66 5.79 5.85
C TYR A 379 -11.82 6.74 6.13
N TYR A 380 -12.09 7.07 7.39
CA TYR A 380 -13.31 7.79 7.78
C TYR A 380 -14.59 7.14 7.20
N LEU A 381 -14.59 5.82 6.95
CA LEU A 381 -15.72 5.15 6.29
C LEU A 381 -17.02 5.32 7.08
N ASN A 382 -16.93 5.32 8.41
CA ASN A 382 -18.06 5.60 9.30
C ASN A 382 -18.60 7.04 9.18
N LYS A 383 -17.82 7.97 8.62
CA LYS A 383 -18.25 9.34 8.33
C LYS A 383 -18.84 9.48 6.93
N ILE A 384 -18.46 8.59 6.01
CA ILE A 384 -18.88 8.69 4.62
C ILE A 384 -20.09 7.79 4.33
N LEU A 385 -20.20 6.64 5.01
CA LEU A 385 -21.34 5.72 4.91
C LEU A 385 -22.09 5.65 6.24
N PRO A 386 -23.42 5.46 6.20
CA PRO A 386 -24.21 5.17 7.38
C PRO A 386 -24.00 3.70 7.81
N LEU A 387 -22.78 3.38 8.25
CA LEU A 387 -22.43 2.04 8.73
C LEU A 387 -23.26 1.70 9.96
N LYS A 388 -24.04 0.61 9.87
CA LYS A 388 -24.90 0.12 10.96
C LYS A 388 -24.24 -0.96 11.80
N GLY A 389 -23.26 -1.67 11.26
CA GLY A 389 -22.62 -2.77 11.95
C GLY A 389 -21.51 -3.43 11.15
N VAL A 390 -20.91 -4.42 11.81
CA VAL A 390 -19.90 -5.30 11.25
C VAL A 390 -20.47 -6.72 11.19
N ILE A 391 -20.34 -7.41 10.07
CA ILE A 391 -20.80 -8.78 9.90
C ILE A 391 -19.64 -9.72 10.19
N ASP A 392 -19.81 -10.64 11.12
CA ASP A 392 -18.83 -11.69 11.39
C ASP A 392 -19.49 -13.05 11.13
N LEU A 393 -18.85 -13.88 10.30
CA LEU A 393 -19.32 -15.24 10.01
C LEU A 393 -18.93 -16.23 11.10
N SER A 394 -17.99 -15.85 11.98
CA SER A 394 -17.54 -16.69 13.07
C SER A 394 -18.46 -16.51 14.30
N PRO A 395 -19.00 -17.61 14.88
CA PRO A 395 -19.84 -17.54 16.09
C PRO A 395 -19.12 -16.97 17.33
N ALA A 396 -17.79 -16.87 17.28
CA ALA A 396 -16.92 -16.66 18.45
C ALA A 396 -16.63 -15.19 18.80
N LYS A 397 -17.07 -14.21 18.00
CA LYS A 397 -16.62 -12.81 18.11
C LYS A 397 -17.74 -11.78 18.28
N LYS A 398 -18.88 -12.15 18.89
CA LYS A 398 -20.00 -11.21 19.11
C LYS A 398 -19.64 -9.98 19.96
N ASN A 399 -18.55 -10.03 20.74
CA ASN A 399 -18.13 -8.97 21.66
C ASN A 399 -16.65 -8.55 21.46
N ASP A 400 -16.24 -8.31 20.22
CA ASP A 400 -14.91 -7.75 19.96
C ASP A 400 -14.92 -6.24 20.19
N SER A 401 -14.39 -5.80 21.33
CA SER A 401 -14.36 -4.39 21.77
C SER A 401 -13.54 -3.47 20.88
N ARG A 402 -12.84 -4.01 19.87
CA ARG A 402 -12.10 -3.22 18.88
C ARG A 402 -13.03 -2.48 17.92
N PHE A 403 -14.26 -2.94 17.73
CA PHE A 403 -15.24 -2.28 16.87
C PHE A 403 -16.17 -1.38 17.69
N GLU A 404 -16.22 -0.10 17.37
CA GLU A 404 -17.23 0.84 17.91
C GLU A 404 -18.64 0.59 17.32
N LEU A 405 -18.75 -0.36 16.39
CA LEU A 405 -19.98 -0.76 15.72
C LEU A 405 -20.43 -2.14 16.23
N PRO A 406 -21.75 -2.41 16.28
CA PRO A 406 -22.25 -3.71 16.69
C PRO A 406 -21.83 -4.80 15.71
N ILE A 407 -21.46 -5.96 16.23
CA ILE A 407 -21.14 -7.16 15.44
C ILE A 407 -22.39 -8.00 15.30
N LEU A 408 -22.80 -8.28 14.06
CA LEU A 408 -24.07 -8.89 13.72
C LEU A 408 -23.88 -10.20 12.95
N SER A 409 -24.87 -11.07 13.08
CA SER A 409 -24.98 -12.27 12.25
C SER A 409 -25.51 -11.90 10.86
N PRO A 410 -24.99 -12.52 9.77
CA PRO A 410 -25.49 -12.33 8.40
C PRO A 410 -27.00 -12.53 8.25
N HIS A 411 -27.58 -13.45 9.02
CA HIS A 411 -29.00 -13.79 8.95
C HIS A 411 -29.94 -12.68 9.46
N LEU A 412 -29.39 -11.64 10.10
CA LEU A 412 -30.17 -10.48 10.55
C LEU A 412 -30.33 -9.40 9.47
N LEU A 413 -29.67 -9.59 8.32
CA LEU A 413 -29.71 -8.65 7.22
C LEU A 413 -30.76 -9.05 6.17
N THR A 414 -31.19 -8.06 5.42
CA THR A 414 -32.22 -8.11 4.39
C THR A 414 -31.64 -7.62 3.06
N PRO A 415 -31.56 -8.47 2.02
CA PRO A 415 -30.99 -8.08 0.72
C PRO A 415 -31.62 -6.83 0.07
N ASP A 416 -32.89 -6.54 0.41
CA ASP A 416 -33.63 -5.41 -0.14
C ASP A 416 -33.38 -4.08 0.59
N SER A 417 -32.80 -4.07 1.79
CA SER A 417 -32.52 -2.82 2.52
C SER A 417 -31.08 -2.69 3.01
N ASP A 418 -30.30 -3.75 2.92
CA ASP A 418 -28.94 -3.79 3.44
C ASP A 418 -27.91 -4.01 2.33
N ILE A 419 -26.73 -3.41 2.52
CA ILE A 419 -25.57 -3.54 1.65
C ILE A 419 -24.40 -4.05 2.48
N VAL A 420 -23.73 -5.09 1.98
CA VAL A 420 -22.54 -5.67 2.62
C VAL A 420 -21.29 -5.33 1.81
N LEU A 421 -20.33 -4.72 2.50
CA LEU A 421 -19.06 -4.30 1.97
C LEU A 421 -17.96 -5.27 2.42
N ILE A 422 -17.34 -5.96 1.49
CA ILE A 422 -16.23 -6.86 1.76
C ILE A 422 -14.93 -6.10 1.56
N THR A 423 -14.11 -6.03 2.61
CA THR A 423 -12.88 -5.23 2.66
C THR A 423 -11.60 -6.07 2.57
N THR A 424 -11.74 -7.38 2.34
CA THR A 424 -10.59 -8.30 2.29
C THR A 424 -10.72 -9.26 1.11
N THR A 425 -9.66 -9.41 0.31
CA THR A 425 -9.59 -10.37 -0.79
C THR A 425 -9.63 -11.80 -0.28
N TYR A 426 -8.95 -12.04 0.85
CA TYR A 426 -8.77 -13.38 1.41
C TYR A 426 -10.12 -14.01 1.75
N HIS A 427 -11.06 -13.19 2.26
CA HIS A 427 -12.40 -13.66 2.59
C HIS A 427 -13.43 -13.32 1.53
N TYR A 428 -13.04 -12.67 0.42
CA TYR A 428 -13.98 -12.24 -0.62
C TYR A 428 -14.82 -13.40 -1.15
N PHE A 429 -14.16 -14.48 -1.61
CA PHE A 429 -14.86 -15.61 -2.20
C PHE A 429 -15.80 -16.29 -1.20
N PHE A 430 -15.32 -16.58 0.00
CA PHE A 430 -16.10 -17.23 1.05
C PHE A 430 -17.27 -16.35 1.52
N ALA A 431 -17.01 -15.07 1.80
CA ALA A 431 -18.02 -14.13 2.23
C ALA A 431 -19.10 -13.93 1.16
N ARG A 432 -18.68 -13.83 -0.10
CA ARG A 432 -19.59 -13.69 -1.23
C ARG A 432 -20.49 -14.91 -1.37
N GLU A 433 -19.92 -16.11 -1.39
CA GLU A 433 -20.67 -17.36 -1.53
C GLU A 433 -21.74 -17.47 -0.43
N MET A 434 -21.36 -17.27 0.83
CA MET A 434 -22.32 -17.28 1.94
C MET A 434 -23.40 -16.19 1.85
N LEU A 435 -23.05 -14.98 1.44
CA LEU A 435 -24.04 -13.91 1.29
C LEU A 435 -24.99 -14.19 0.13
N GLU A 436 -24.51 -14.76 -0.98
CA GLU A 436 -25.33 -15.19 -2.11
C GLU A 436 -26.33 -16.28 -1.71
N GLU A 437 -25.94 -17.23 -0.83
CA GLU A 437 -26.87 -18.21 -0.23
C GLU A 437 -27.99 -17.55 0.60
N LEU A 438 -27.73 -16.37 1.18
CA LEU A 438 -28.71 -15.57 1.93
C LEU A 438 -29.55 -14.64 1.05
N GLY A 439 -29.45 -14.77 -0.27
CA GLY A 439 -30.23 -13.99 -1.24
C GLY A 439 -29.63 -12.63 -1.57
N PHE A 440 -28.40 -12.34 -1.11
CA PHE A 440 -27.65 -11.20 -1.62
C PHE A 440 -27.15 -11.47 -3.04
N THR A 441 -26.80 -10.42 -3.78
CA THR A 441 -26.36 -10.45 -5.17
C THR A 441 -25.19 -9.50 -5.34
N TYR A 442 -24.10 -10.02 -5.87
CA TYR A 442 -22.91 -9.23 -6.21
C TYR A 442 -23.23 -8.11 -7.22
N ASP A 443 -22.57 -6.96 -7.07
CA ASP A 443 -22.82 -5.71 -7.82
C ASP A 443 -24.22 -5.09 -7.60
N LYS A 444 -25.05 -5.64 -6.70
CA LYS A 444 -26.36 -5.10 -6.30
C LYS A 444 -26.40 -4.70 -4.83
N ASN A 445 -26.02 -5.61 -3.94
CA ASN A 445 -26.03 -5.39 -2.49
C ASN A 445 -24.85 -6.09 -1.77
N ILE A 446 -23.94 -6.72 -2.53
CA ILE A 446 -22.60 -7.11 -2.07
C ILE A 446 -21.60 -6.36 -2.94
N PHE A 447 -20.69 -5.63 -2.30
CA PHE A 447 -19.60 -4.94 -3.00
C PHE A 447 -18.26 -5.31 -2.38
N TYR A 448 -17.27 -5.50 -3.25
CA TYR A 448 -15.89 -5.66 -2.84
C TYR A 448 -15.16 -4.34 -2.94
N ILE A 449 -14.68 -3.82 -1.82
CA ILE A 449 -13.90 -2.56 -1.73
C ILE A 449 -12.47 -2.93 -1.29
N PRO A 450 -11.57 -3.25 -2.24
CA PRO A 450 -10.20 -3.65 -2.00
C PRO A 450 -9.27 -2.53 -1.54
#